data_AF-A0A0G1XGA6-F1
#
_entry.id   AF-A0A0G1XGA6-F1
#
_cell.length_a   1.000
_cell.length_b   1.000
_cell.length_c   1.000
_cell.angle_alpha   90.00
_cell.angle_beta   90.00
_cell.angle_gamma   90.00
#
_symmetry.space_group_name_H-M   'P 1'
#
loop_
_entity.id
_entity.type
_entity.pdbx_description
1 polymer ?
#
loop_
_entity_poly.entity_id
_entity_poly.type
_entity_poly.pdbx_seq_one_letter_code
_entity_poly.pdbx_strand_id
1 'polypeptide(L)'
;MPKQFFIMPTLQELHQRLQEKKAQRKDIKQSFQDQLRNSKRYMDIIEEMEKLRSEKKSIENEILNRDVDVEKLEELAADIKTDVILLADVALNMYISNQSVEIVDEQNARWVPLFTVRFKKS
;
A
#
# COMPACT_ATOMS: atom_id res chain seq x y z
N MET A 1 6.61 35.47 27.18
CA MET A 1 6.79 34.80 25.87
C MET A 1 5.42 34.44 25.33
N PRO A 2 4.92 35.08 24.25
CA PRO A 2 3.63 34.70 23.68
C PRO A 2 3.73 33.30 23.05
N LYS A 3 2.87 32.38 23.50
CA LYS A 3 2.69 31.06 22.89
C LYS A 3 2.23 31.28 21.45
N GLN A 4 3.02 30.86 20.47
CA GLN A 4 2.54 30.77 19.09
C GLN A 4 1.38 29.77 19.06
N PHE A 5 0.16 30.27 18.89
CA PHE A 5 -1.00 29.44 18.60
C PHE A 5 -0.85 28.93 17.18
N PHE A 6 -0.40 27.68 17.03
CA PHE A 6 -0.45 26.98 15.76
C PHE A 6 -1.93 26.72 15.45
N ILE A 7 -2.54 27.54 14.58
CA ILE A 7 -3.91 27.30 14.11
C ILE A 7 -3.84 26.03 13.26
N MET A 8 -4.42 24.94 13.76
CA MET A 8 -4.52 23.71 12.99
C MET A 8 -5.53 23.91 11.85
N PRO A 9 -5.16 23.59 10.59
CA PRO A 9 -6.07 23.70 9.46
C PRO A 9 -7.27 22.77 9.62
N THR A 10 -8.41 23.17 9.08
CA THR A 10 -9.65 22.37 9.17
C THR A 10 -9.53 21.07 8.38
N LEU A 11 -10.38 20.08 8.70
CA LEU A 11 -10.43 18.82 7.96
C LEU A 11 -10.67 19.04 6.46
N GLN A 12 -11.56 19.99 6.12
CA GLN A 12 -11.86 20.37 4.74
C GLN A 12 -10.65 21.01 4.05
N GLU A 13 -9.97 21.95 4.69
CA GLU A 13 -8.75 22.59 4.16
C GLU A 13 -7.63 21.57 3.95
N LEU A 14 -7.41 20.66 4.91
CA LEU A 14 -6.44 19.59 4.80
C LEU A 14 -6.77 18.64 3.64
N HIS A 15 -8.04 18.25 3.51
CA HIS A 15 -8.49 17.41 2.43
C HIS A 15 -8.29 18.10 1.07
N GLN A 16 -8.70 19.37 0.93
CA GLN A 16 -8.51 20.15 -0.30
C GLN A 16 -7.02 20.27 -0.66
N ARG A 17 -6.18 20.70 0.29
CA ARG A 17 -4.72 20.81 0.09
C ARG A 17 -4.09 19.48 -0.30
N LEU A 18 -4.58 18.36 0.25
CA LEU A 18 -4.13 17.02 -0.13
C LEU A 18 -4.52 16.68 -1.58
N GLN A 19 -5.75 17.01 -1.99
CA GLN A 19 -6.21 16.77 -3.37
C GLN A 19 -5.42 17.61 -4.37
N GLU A 20 -5.16 18.88 -4.06
CA GLU A 20 -4.34 19.77 -4.90
C GLU A 20 -2.91 19.22 -5.08
N LYS A 21 -2.26 18.79 -3.99
CA LYS A 21 -0.94 18.16 -4.07
C LYS A 21 -0.95 16.86 -4.86
N LYS A 22 -2.00 16.04 -4.73
CA LYS A 22 -2.16 14.81 -5.52
C LYS A 22 -2.32 15.11 -7.01
N ALA A 23 -3.06 16.17 -7.37
CA ALA A 23 -3.23 16.62 -8.74
C ALA A 23 -1.89 17.09 -9.32
N GLN A 24 -1.19 18.01 -8.65
CA GLN A 24 0.12 18.50 -9.08
C GLN A 24 1.14 17.35 -9.26
N ARG A 25 1.19 16.40 -8.31
CA ARG A 25 2.04 15.21 -8.43
C ARG A 25 1.68 14.38 -9.66
N LYS A 26 0.39 14.21 -9.95
CA LYS A 26 -0.09 13.46 -11.11
C LYS A 26 0.36 14.14 -12.41
N ASP A 27 0.23 15.47 -12.49
CA ASP A 27 0.60 16.24 -13.70
C ASP A 27 2.10 16.15 -13.98
N ILE A 28 2.94 16.32 -12.95
CA ILE A 28 4.40 16.17 -13.07
C ILE A 28 4.76 14.75 -13.51
N LYS A 29 4.13 13.74 -12.88
CA LYS A 29 4.39 12.33 -13.23
C LYS A 29 3.96 12.03 -14.67
N GLN A 30 2.84 12.58 -15.13
CA GLN A 30 2.35 12.39 -16.49
C GLN A 30 3.32 13.00 -17.50
N SER A 31 3.74 14.25 -17.29
CA SER A 31 4.71 14.92 -18.17
C SER A 31 6.03 14.15 -18.26
N PHE A 32 6.54 13.65 -17.14
CA PHE A 32 7.72 12.79 -17.12
C PHE A 32 7.50 11.48 -17.91
N GLN A 33 6.34 10.82 -17.72
CA GLN A 33 6.00 9.61 -18.48
C GLN A 33 5.88 9.87 -19.99
N ASP A 34 5.35 11.02 -20.39
CA ASP A 34 5.24 11.41 -21.80
C ASP A 34 6.63 11.63 -22.41
N GLN A 35 7.54 12.28 -21.67
CA GLN A 35 8.95 12.43 -22.09
C GLN A 35 9.65 11.08 -22.23
N LEU A 36 9.43 10.17 -21.29
CA LEU A 36 9.99 8.81 -21.36
C LEU A 36 9.50 8.07 -22.61
N ARG A 37 8.19 8.14 -22.93
CA ARG A 37 7.61 7.51 -24.12
C ARG A 37 8.19 8.03 -25.44
N ASN A 38 8.65 9.27 -25.46
CA ASN A 38 9.31 9.87 -26.62
C ASN A 38 10.80 9.47 -26.74
N SER A 39 11.38 8.84 -25.72
CA SER A 39 12.74 8.31 -25.78
C SER A 39 12.75 6.93 -26.43
N LYS A 40 13.36 6.84 -27.62
CA LYS A 40 13.48 5.58 -28.36
C LYS A 40 14.15 4.47 -27.52
N ARG A 41 15.28 4.77 -26.88
CA ARG A 41 16.01 3.79 -26.06
C ARG A 41 15.17 3.30 -24.87
N TYR A 42 14.37 4.18 -24.29
CA TYR A 42 13.46 3.78 -23.21
C TYR A 42 12.39 2.80 -23.71
N MET A 43 11.81 3.07 -24.89
CA MET A 43 10.84 2.17 -25.51
C MET A 43 11.47 0.81 -25.88
N ASP A 44 12.69 0.80 -26.43
CA ASP A 44 13.42 -0.44 -26.74
C ASP A 44 13.62 -1.29 -25.46
N ILE A 45 14.01 -0.66 -24.35
CA ILE A 45 14.16 -1.35 -23.05
C ILE A 45 12.82 -1.90 -22.55
N ILE A 46 11.71 -1.16 -22.72
CA ILE A 46 10.37 -1.67 -22.35
C ILE A 46 10.05 -2.95 -23.12
N GLU A 47 10.33 -3.00 -24.42
CA GLU A 47 10.07 -4.17 -25.26
C GLU A 47 10.95 -5.36 -24.85
N GLU A 48 12.24 -5.12 -24.59
CA GLU A 48 13.15 -6.14 -24.06
C GLU A 48 12.67 -6.69 -22.71
N MET A 49 12.24 -5.80 -21.81
CA MET A 49 11.67 -6.18 -20.52
C MET A 49 10.40 -7.01 -20.66
N GLU A 50 9.54 -6.73 -21.64
CA GLU A 50 8.32 -7.50 -21.86
C GLU A 50 8.61 -8.93 -22.31
N LYS A 51 9.61 -9.11 -23.19
CA LYS A 51 10.10 -10.44 -23.59
C LYS A 51 10.63 -11.21 -22.38
N LEU A 52 11.49 -10.57 -21.58
CA LEU A 52 12.05 -11.18 -20.36
C LEU A 52 10.97 -11.51 -19.32
N ARG A 53 9.94 -10.67 -19.17
CA ARG A 53 8.80 -10.95 -18.28
C ARG A 53 7.99 -12.14 -18.75
N SER A 54 7.76 -12.26 -20.05
CA SER A 54 7.06 -13.42 -20.62
C SER A 54 7.84 -14.71 -20.37
N GLU A 55 9.15 -14.69 -20.62
CA GLU A 55 10.04 -15.83 -20.37
C GLU A 55 10.05 -16.21 -18.88
N LYS A 56 10.28 -15.23 -18.00
CA LYS A 56 10.21 -15.41 -16.54
C LYS A 56 8.89 -16.04 -16.11
N LYS A 57 7.76 -15.52 -16.60
CA LYS A 57 6.43 -16.02 -16.24
C LYS A 57 6.22 -17.46 -16.71
N SER A 58 6.77 -17.84 -17.86
CA SER A 58 6.73 -19.23 -18.34
C SER A 58 7.44 -20.16 -17.38
N ILE A 59 8.64 -19.79 -16.92
CA ILE A 59 9.43 -20.58 -15.96
C ILE A 59 8.69 -20.67 -14.61
N GLU A 60 8.16 -19.54 -14.11
CA GLU A 60 7.41 -19.52 -12.85
C GLU A 60 6.19 -20.44 -12.91
N ASN A 61 5.42 -20.41 -14.01
CA ASN A 61 4.26 -21.29 -14.19
C ASN A 61 4.66 -22.77 -14.30
N GLU A 62 5.77 -23.08 -14.96
CA GLU A 62 6.26 -24.44 -15.07
C GLU A 62 6.57 -25.01 -13.68
N ILE A 63 7.30 -24.25 -12.85
CA ILE A 63 7.64 -24.66 -11.48
C ILE A 63 6.38 -24.74 -10.60
N LEU A 64 5.48 -23.75 -10.69
CA LEU A 64 4.25 -23.70 -9.92
C LEU A 64 3.38 -24.94 -10.16
N ASN A 65 3.28 -25.39 -11.42
CA ASN A 65 2.48 -26.56 -11.78
C ASN A 65 3.15 -27.90 -11.43
N ARG A 66 4.47 -27.91 -11.24
CA ARG A 66 5.25 -29.15 -11.05
C ARG A 66 5.55 -29.42 -9.58
N ASP A 67 6.01 -28.41 -8.86
CA ASP A 67 6.73 -28.59 -7.59
C ASP A 67 6.06 -27.86 -6.42
N VAL A 68 5.00 -27.08 -6.65
CA VAL A 68 4.34 -26.26 -5.62
C VAL A 68 2.95 -26.77 -5.31
N ASP A 69 2.64 -26.87 -4.02
CA ASP A 69 1.28 -27.12 -3.53
C ASP A 69 0.46 -25.83 -3.61
N VAL A 70 -0.15 -25.61 -4.78
CA VAL A 70 -0.95 -24.41 -5.07
C VAL A 70 -2.19 -24.34 -4.20
N GLU A 71 -2.83 -25.48 -3.91
CA GLU A 71 -4.01 -25.54 -3.04
C GLU A 71 -3.66 -25.07 -1.63
N LYS A 72 -2.54 -25.55 -1.07
CA LYS A 72 -2.10 -25.11 0.24
C LYS A 72 -1.72 -23.63 0.27
N LEU A 73 -1.12 -23.13 -0.81
CA LEU A 73 -0.78 -21.72 -0.94
C LEU A 73 -2.05 -20.84 -0.94
N GLU A 74 -3.09 -21.24 -1.67
CA GLU A 74 -4.37 -20.52 -1.72
C GLU A 74 -5.12 -20.58 -0.38
N GLU A 75 -5.11 -21.73 0.30
CA GLU A 75 -5.67 -21.91 1.64
C GLU A 75 -5.00 -20.94 2.62
N LEU A 76 -3.66 -20.93 2.69
CA LEU A 76 -2.91 -20.02 3.56
C LEU A 76 -3.18 -18.55 3.23
N ALA A 77 -3.31 -18.20 1.95
CA ALA A 77 -3.64 -16.83 1.55
C ALA A 77 -5.04 -16.41 2.03
N ALA A 78 -6.02 -17.33 1.99
CA ALA A 78 -7.37 -17.10 2.49
C ALA A 78 -7.38 -16.95 4.03
N ASP A 79 -6.66 -17.82 4.73
CA ASP A 79 -6.53 -17.79 6.19
C ASP A 79 -5.88 -16.48 6.66
N ILE A 80 -4.72 -16.12 6.08
CA ILE A 80 -4.03 -14.86 6.39
C ILE A 80 -4.95 -13.66 6.17
N LYS A 81 -5.70 -13.64 5.06
CA LYS A 81 -6.63 -12.54 4.79
C LYS A 81 -7.73 -12.45 5.84
N THR A 82 -8.24 -13.60 6.29
CA THR A 82 -9.24 -13.67 7.35
C THR A 82 -8.66 -13.17 8.67
N ASP A 83 -7.48 -13.62 9.04
CA ASP A 83 -6.79 -13.21 10.27
C ASP A 83 -6.45 -11.71 10.27
N VAL A 84 -6.06 -11.14 9.14
CA VAL A 84 -5.82 -9.69 9.01
C VAL A 84 -7.10 -8.88 9.26
N ILE A 85 -8.25 -9.37 8.78
CA ILE A 85 -9.55 -8.72 9.02
C ILE A 85 -9.90 -8.82 10.51
N LEU A 86 -9.80 -10.02 11.10
CA LEU A 86 -10.09 -10.26 12.51
C LEU A 86 -9.19 -9.43 13.43
N LEU A 87 -7.89 -9.33 13.11
CA LEU A 87 -6.94 -8.52 13.86
C LEU A 87 -7.34 -7.04 13.87
N ALA A 88 -7.77 -6.51 12.71
CA ALA A 88 -8.23 -5.13 12.61
C ALA A 88 -9.52 -4.90 13.43
N ASP A 89 -10.47 -5.83 13.38
CA ASP A 89 -11.73 -5.76 14.14
C ASP A 89 -11.48 -5.82 15.64
N VAL A 90 -10.61 -6.73 16.10
CA VAL A 90 -10.20 -6.82 17.51
C VAL A 90 -9.52 -5.53 17.95
N ALA A 91 -8.54 -5.04 17.20
CA ALA A 91 -7.83 -3.79 17.52
C ALA A 91 -8.80 -2.58 17.59
N LEU A 92 -9.77 -2.51 16.68
CA LEU A 92 -10.79 -1.46 16.68
C LEU A 92 -11.71 -1.56 17.90
N ASN A 93 -12.18 -2.77 18.24
CA ASN A 93 -13.02 -2.99 19.42
C ASN A 93 -12.30 -2.64 20.73
N MET A 94 -11.02 -3.00 20.86
CA MET A 94 -10.19 -2.63 21.99
C MET A 94 -10.04 -1.11 22.09
N TYR A 95 -9.79 -0.44 20.96
CA TYR A 95 -9.68 1.02 20.90
C TYR A 95 -10.99 1.71 21.34
N ILE A 96 -12.14 1.27 20.82
CA ILE A 96 -13.46 1.80 21.20
C ILE A 96 -13.75 1.57 22.69
N SER A 97 -13.27 0.45 23.24
CA SER A 97 -13.44 0.07 24.64
C SER A 97 -12.43 0.71 25.61
N ASN A 98 -11.61 1.68 25.14
CA ASN A 98 -10.52 2.31 25.90
C ASN A 98 -9.49 1.30 26.47
N GLN A 99 -9.28 0.18 25.79
CA GLN A 99 -8.24 -0.80 26.13
C GLN A 99 -6.92 -0.45 25.42
N SER A 100 -5.78 -0.87 25.99
CA SER A 100 -4.46 -0.72 25.37
C SER A 100 -4.39 -1.60 24.12
N VAL A 101 -4.15 -1.00 22.94
CA VAL A 101 -3.96 -1.74 21.68
C VAL A 101 -2.47 -1.84 21.40
N GLU A 102 -1.88 -2.97 21.78
CA GLU A 102 -0.45 -3.22 21.62
C GLU A 102 -0.15 -4.71 21.45
N ILE A 103 0.94 -5.01 20.74
CA ILE A 103 1.50 -6.37 20.64
C ILE A 103 2.94 -6.29 21.16
N VAL A 104 3.31 -7.23 22.02
CA VAL A 104 4.70 -7.41 22.48
C VAL A 104 5.21 -8.70 21.85
N ASP A 105 6.30 -8.62 21.10
CA ASP A 105 6.90 -9.79 20.45
C ASP A 105 7.89 -10.53 21.37
N GLU A 106 8.45 -11.62 20.86
CA GLU A 106 9.41 -12.48 21.56
C GLU A 106 10.69 -11.74 22.01
N GLN A 107 11.01 -10.61 21.38
CA GLN A 107 12.18 -9.78 21.68
C GLN A 107 11.84 -8.60 22.60
N ASN A 108 10.63 -8.57 23.18
CA ASN A 108 10.07 -7.46 23.94
C ASN A 108 9.93 -6.16 23.12
N ALA A 109 9.86 -6.23 21.79
CA ALA A 109 9.55 -5.06 20.98
C ALA A 109 8.03 -4.79 21.01
N ARG A 110 7.67 -3.52 21.19
CA ARG A 110 6.28 -3.07 21.30
C ARG A 110 5.79 -2.55 19.96
N TRP A 111 4.69 -3.12 19.49
CA TRP A 111 3.99 -2.73 18.27
C TRP A 111 2.67 -2.06 18.62
N VAL A 112 2.36 -0.94 17.97
CA VAL A 112 1.13 -0.16 18.16
C VAL A 112 0.40 0.00 16.82
N PRO A 113 -0.93 0.13 16.81
CA PRO A 113 -1.69 0.26 15.58
C PRO A 113 -1.41 1.58 14.86
N LEU A 114 -1.26 1.53 13.54
CA LEU A 114 -1.21 2.71 12.67
C LEU A 114 -2.60 3.01 12.12
N PHE A 115 -3.27 4.04 12.65
CA PHE A 115 -4.56 4.48 12.14
C PHE A 115 -4.40 5.35 10.88
N THR A 116 -5.10 4.97 9.81
CA THR A 116 -5.13 5.74 8.56
C THR A 116 -6.56 6.16 8.22
N VAL A 117 -6.77 7.46 7.98
CA VAL A 117 -8.06 8.01 7.54
C VAL A 117 -8.07 8.12 6.01
N ARG A 118 -9.12 7.57 5.37
CA ARG A 118 -9.34 7.67 3.92
C ARG A 118 -10.78 8.11 3.64
N PHE A 119 -10.93 9.16 2.85
CA PHE A 119 -12.23 9.63 2.37
C PHE A 119 -12.56 8.97 1.01
N LYS A 120 -13.81 8.55 0.83
CA LYS A 120 -14.35 8.04 -0.44
C LYS A 120 -15.48 8.96 -0.90
N LYS A 121 -15.58 9.21 -2.21
CA LYS A 121 -16.71 9.92 -2.80
C LYS A 121 -17.96 9.03 -2.72
N SER A 122 -19.05 9.56 -2.16
CA SER A 122 -20.39 8.94 -2.18
C SER A 122 -21.07 9.17 -3.51
#